data_AF-A0A409VRR3-F1
#
_entry.id   AF-A0A409VRR3-F1
#
_cell.length_a   1.000
_cell.length_b   1.000
_cell.length_c   1.000
_cell.angle_alpha   90.00
_cell.angle_beta   90.00
_cell.angle_gamma   90.00
#
_symmetry.space_group_name_H-M   'P 1'
#
loop_
_entity.id
_entity.type
_entity.pdbx_description
1 polymer ?
#
loop_
_entity_poly.entity_id
_entity_poly.type
_entity_poly.pdbx_seq_one_letter_code
_entity_poly.pdbx_strand_id
1 'polypeptide(L)'
;MLSYTPLPVTAVVGFSYFVIFASVLLSDTLPDIPADTHNLDVEGAWEKLHVIASHPHPYNSHANDIVRGHILDWIKNTTQGFSHVETVNDLTSNGTWADYSLIEQAVHGVSFEGNNILVKVEGTDPAFASQGGVLFSAHFDSVSTAPGVTDNAMAIVTVLELIKLLTTTRTKRTAIFNINNGEEDGLKGAQTFMQHPWSSIPDTFLNLEGAGAGGHPTLFRATSKAPVLSFADPSVLHPHGTVLSADAFARKVVRSRTDYSVYELGQGDGSHGMEGLDFAYYQGRSKYHTKYDSIPGTKGGRKSLWSMMESTRAVGLALLNQDETHVGPSEQPVPAVYFDLFGRQFFVFNQKSFLFFNAALLVLAPAFVLFLHRLAAVATPDRRSNKQRVTKFWTVLLSGFILQTVLGWGFLKLNSFIVYSRPFIVVTSHLSLAYLSIVTPSHLSSAVNSEHAAAMDKSSIFLQLYIFTWLLHALGTYGLKKLELGGVYFLTAWNFFTFLGYVLASLENILQGRSSLPNLPRRSQPPSESSRVEDNAALTD
;
A
#
# COMPACT_ATOMS: atom_id res chain seq x y z
N MET A 1 35.05 -10.35 -3.86
CA MET A 1 34.01 -10.58 -4.88
C MET A 1 33.64 -12.05 -4.84
N LEU A 2 32.36 -12.40 -4.68
CA LEU A 2 31.90 -13.78 -4.83
C LEU A 2 32.23 -14.24 -6.26
N SER A 3 32.86 -15.41 -6.41
CA SER A 3 33.16 -15.95 -7.74
C SER A 3 31.84 -16.30 -8.45
N TYR A 4 31.76 -16.07 -9.77
CA TYR A 4 30.60 -16.49 -10.59
C TYR A 4 30.63 -18.00 -10.85
N THR A 5 30.68 -18.79 -9.79
CA THR A 5 30.57 -20.25 -9.83
C THR A 5 29.13 -20.65 -9.47
N PRO A 6 28.68 -21.87 -9.84
CA PRO A 6 27.29 -22.28 -9.61
C PRO A 6 26.85 -22.12 -8.14
N LEU A 7 27.69 -22.50 -7.18
CA LEU A 7 27.34 -22.48 -5.77
C LEU A 7 27.07 -21.05 -5.22
N PRO A 8 27.95 -20.04 -5.38
CA PRO A 8 27.68 -18.65 -5.04
C PRO A 8 26.45 -18.06 -5.74
N VAL A 9 26.25 -18.34 -7.04
CA VAL A 9 25.09 -17.83 -7.79
C VAL A 9 23.80 -18.44 -7.25
N THR A 10 23.77 -19.76 -7.04
CA THR A 10 22.64 -20.45 -6.43
C THR A 10 22.35 -19.93 -5.03
N ALA A 11 23.38 -19.69 -4.21
CA ALA A 11 23.22 -19.12 -2.88
C ALA A 11 22.60 -17.71 -2.91
N VAL A 12 23.08 -16.83 -3.79
CA VAL A 12 22.55 -15.45 -3.92
C VAL A 12 21.12 -15.45 -4.47
N VAL A 13 20.83 -16.27 -5.49
CA VAL A 13 19.48 -16.39 -6.05
C VAL A 13 18.54 -16.98 -4.99
N GLY A 14 18.94 -18.07 -4.34
CA GLY A 14 18.17 -18.69 -3.26
C GLY A 14 17.90 -17.73 -2.11
N PHE A 15 18.90 -16.97 -1.68
CA PHE A 15 18.75 -15.95 -0.64
C PHE A 15 17.83 -14.80 -1.10
N SER A 16 17.94 -14.35 -2.34
CA SER A 16 17.06 -13.30 -2.88
C SER A 16 15.60 -13.75 -2.93
N TYR A 17 15.34 -14.99 -3.37
CA TYR A 17 14.00 -15.59 -3.31
C TYR A 17 13.52 -15.73 -1.87
N PHE A 18 14.38 -16.20 -0.96
CA PHE A 18 14.05 -16.28 0.45
C PHE A 18 13.66 -14.91 1.02
N VAL A 19 14.43 -13.86 0.74
CA VAL A 19 14.11 -12.49 1.19
C VAL A 19 12.78 -12.02 0.61
N ILE A 20 12.53 -12.19 -0.70
CA ILE A 20 11.26 -11.79 -1.32
C ILE A 20 10.07 -12.54 -0.70
N PHE A 21 10.17 -13.85 -0.53
CA PHE A 21 9.12 -14.65 0.09
C PHE A 21 8.93 -14.29 1.57
N ALA A 22 10.00 -14.14 2.32
CA ALA A 22 9.94 -13.73 3.73
C ALA A 22 9.28 -12.36 3.85
N SER A 23 9.64 -11.39 3.00
CA SER A 23 9.02 -10.07 2.95
C SER A 23 7.52 -10.12 2.70
N VAL A 24 7.06 -10.92 1.73
CA VAL A 24 5.62 -11.10 1.45
C VAL A 24 4.89 -11.79 2.60
N LEU A 25 5.55 -12.74 3.28
CA LEU A 25 4.97 -13.44 4.42
C LEU A 25 4.92 -12.58 5.68
N LEU A 26 5.84 -11.63 5.83
CA LEU A 26 5.98 -10.77 7.01
C LEU A 26 5.21 -9.45 6.89
N SER A 27 5.02 -8.91 5.69
CA SER A 27 4.36 -7.61 5.48
C SER A 27 2.94 -7.56 6.05
N ASP A 28 2.25 -8.69 6.04
CA ASP A 28 0.85 -8.83 6.42
C ASP A 28 0.67 -9.45 7.82
N THR A 29 1.75 -9.52 8.60
CA THR A 29 1.69 -10.06 9.97
C THR A 29 1.00 -9.07 10.90
N LEU A 30 0.13 -9.61 11.75
CA LEU A 30 -0.55 -8.82 12.76
C LEU A 30 0.38 -8.54 13.93
N PRO A 31 0.44 -7.30 14.44
CA PRO A 31 1.14 -7.01 15.68
C PRO A 31 0.60 -7.85 16.84
N ASP A 32 1.49 -8.19 17.77
CA ASP A 32 1.08 -8.73 19.06
C ASP A 32 0.40 -7.64 19.89
N ILE A 33 -0.54 -8.06 20.76
CA ILE A 33 -1.18 -7.15 21.70
C ILE A 33 -0.17 -6.87 22.81
N PRO A 34 0.32 -5.62 22.97
CA PRO A 34 1.29 -5.28 23.99
C PRO A 34 0.65 -5.33 25.39
N ALA A 35 1.51 -5.38 26.42
CA ALA A 35 1.05 -5.31 27.81
C ALA A 35 0.49 -3.92 28.16
N ASP A 36 1.05 -2.85 27.58
CA ASP A 36 0.51 -1.50 27.65
C ASP A 36 -0.29 -1.20 26.38
N THR A 37 -1.61 -1.19 26.52
CA THR A 37 -2.56 -0.88 25.43
C THR A 37 -2.91 0.60 25.35
N HIS A 38 -2.16 1.45 26.06
CA HIS A 38 -2.33 2.91 26.10
C HIS A 38 -3.76 3.35 26.40
N ASN A 39 -4.33 2.75 27.46
CA ASN A 39 -5.69 2.95 27.97
C ASN A 39 -6.84 2.41 27.09
N LEU A 40 -6.53 1.58 26.09
CA LEU A 40 -7.57 0.88 25.33
C LEU A 40 -7.90 -0.48 25.96
N ASP A 41 -9.18 -0.77 26.18
CA ASP A 41 -9.65 -2.05 26.75
C ASP A 41 -9.96 -3.06 25.65
N VAL A 42 -8.94 -3.83 25.24
CA VAL A 42 -9.06 -4.79 24.12
C VAL A 42 -9.98 -5.95 24.45
N GLU A 43 -9.94 -6.47 25.69
CA GLU A 43 -10.80 -7.58 26.09
C GLU A 43 -12.25 -7.11 26.24
N GLY A 44 -12.48 -5.97 26.89
CA GLY A 44 -13.82 -5.39 26.97
C GLY A 44 -14.39 -5.01 25.60
N ALA A 45 -13.56 -4.57 24.65
CA ALA A 45 -13.99 -4.35 23.26
C ALA A 45 -14.35 -5.68 22.57
N TRP A 46 -13.55 -6.74 22.78
CA TRP A 46 -13.81 -8.06 22.25
C TRP A 46 -15.09 -8.69 22.81
N GLU A 47 -15.42 -8.45 24.08
CA GLU A 47 -16.69 -8.90 24.68
C GLU A 47 -17.89 -8.17 24.09
N LYS A 48 -17.83 -6.83 23.95
CA LYS A 48 -18.89 -6.05 23.29
C LYS A 48 -19.11 -6.50 21.84
N LEU A 49 -18.03 -6.83 21.14
CA LEU A 49 -18.08 -7.37 19.79
C LEU A 49 -18.93 -8.65 19.70
N HIS A 50 -18.91 -9.51 20.73
CA HIS A 50 -19.77 -10.71 20.79
C HIS A 50 -21.25 -10.39 20.91
N VAL A 51 -21.59 -9.26 21.54
CA VAL A 51 -22.98 -8.81 21.68
C VAL A 51 -23.46 -8.22 20.35
N ILE A 52 -22.70 -7.27 19.81
CA ILE A 52 -23.02 -6.55 18.57
C ILE A 52 -23.14 -7.53 17.40
N ALA A 53 -22.12 -8.36 17.18
CA ALA A 53 -22.07 -9.29 16.06
C ALA A 53 -22.59 -10.69 16.41
N SER A 54 -23.58 -10.78 17.30
CA SER A 54 -24.18 -12.06 17.70
C SER A 54 -25.01 -12.70 16.57
N HIS A 55 -25.74 -11.89 15.81
CA HIS A 55 -26.62 -12.28 14.71
C HIS A 55 -26.61 -11.19 13.62
N PRO A 56 -27.02 -11.51 12.38
CA PRO A 56 -27.30 -10.46 11.39
C PRO A 56 -28.33 -9.47 11.91
N HIS A 57 -28.03 -8.18 11.76
CA HIS A 57 -28.81 -7.05 12.26
C HIS A 57 -28.92 -5.93 11.22
N PRO A 58 -29.56 -6.20 10.07
CA PRO A 58 -29.84 -5.16 9.07
C PRO A 58 -30.72 -4.06 9.65
N TYR A 59 -30.61 -2.85 9.09
CA TYR A 59 -31.23 -1.61 9.58
C TYR A 59 -32.68 -1.77 10.08
N ASN A 60 -33.52 -2.49 9.35
CA ASN A 60 -34.96 -2.61 9.64
C ASN A 60 -35.32 -3.79 10.55
N SER A 61 -34.36 -4.37 11.28
CA SER A 61 -34.58 -5.56 12.11
C SER A 61 -34.59 -5.25 13.61
N HIS A 62 -35.33 -6.07 14.38
CA HIS A 62 -35.29 -6.01 15.85
C HIS A 62 -33.89 -6.29 16.43
N ALA A 63 -33.07 -7.08 15.73
CA ALA A 63 -31.69 -7.31 16.14
C ALA A 63 -30.88 -6.00 16.08
N ASN A 64 -31.11 -5.17 15.07
CA ASN A 64 -30.51 -3.84 14.95
C ASN A 64 -30.94 -2.91 16.10
N ASP A 65 -32.23 -2.90 16.46
CA ASP A 65 -32.73 -2.14 17.62
C ASP A 65 -32.00 -2.53 18.92
N ILE A 66 -31.77 -3.83 19.14
CA ILE A 66 -31.05 -4.35 20.32
C ILE A 66 -29.59 -3.91 20.31
N VAL A 67 -28.91 -4.05 19.17
CA VAL A 67 -27.51 -3.62 18.99
C VAL A 67 -27.38 -2.12 19.25
N ARG A 68 -28.24 -1.32 18.63
CA ARG A 68 -28.30 0.13 18.80
C ARG A 68 -28.54 0.53 20.25
N GLY A 69 -29.49 -0.11 20.93
CA GLY A 69 -29.77 0.11 22.34
C GLY A 69 -28.54 -0.15 23.21
N HIS A 70 -27.86 -1.28 22.96
CA HIS A 70 -26.63 -1.64 23.67
C HIS A 70 -25.51 -0.59 23.49
N ILE A 71 -25.30 -0.11 22.26
CA ILE A 71 -24.32 0.94 21.95
C ILE A 71 -24.70 2.25 22.64
N LEU A 72 -25.95 2.69 22.52
CA LEU A 72 -26.43 3.94 23.10
C LEU A 72 -26.32 3.96 24.63
N ASP A 73 -26.69 2.86 25.28
CA ASP A 73 -26.59 2.72 26.74
C ASP A 73 -25.13 2.75 27.20
N TRP A 74 -24.24 2.08 26.47
CA TRP A 74 -22.82 2.13 26.76
C TRP A 74 -22.26 3.55 26.64
N ILE A 75 -22.60 4.27 25.57
CA ILE A 75 -22.15 5.66 25.37
C ILE A 75 -22.65 6.55 26.49
N LYS A 76 -23.96 6.53 26.79
CA LYS A 76 -24.54 7.35 27.87
C LYS A 76 -23.84 7.10 29.20
N ASN A 77 -23.61 5.84 29.56
CA ASN A 77 -22.93 5.50 30.82
C ASN A 77 -21.46 5.97 30.84
N THR A 78 -20.79 5.93 29.70
CA THR A 78 -19.36 6.28 29.59
C THR A 78 -19.13 7.79 29.51
N THR A 79 -20.05 8.54 28.91
CA THR A 79 -19.94 9.99 28.71
C THR A 79 -20.61 10.80 29.82
N GLN A 80 -21.43 10.19 30.67
CA GLN A 80 -22.10 10.86 31.78
C GLN A 80 -21.09 11.53 32.74
N GLY A 81 -21.34 12.80 33.06
CA GLY A 81 -20.54 13.56 34.03
C GLY A 81 -19.40 14.38 33.43
N PHE A 82 -19.12 14.24 32.12
CA PHE A 82 -18.13 15.06 31.42
C PHE A 82 -18.81 16.26 30.74
N SER A 83 -18.56 17.48 31.21
CA SER A 83 -19.21 18.70 30.70
C SER A 83 -18.80 19.07 29.27
N HIS A 84 -17.66 18.57 28.80
CA HIS A 84 -17.13 18.77 27.45
C HIS A 84 -17.54 17.66 26.48
N VAL A 85 -18.47 16.79 26.87
CA VAL A 85 -18.97 15.71 26.02
C VAL A 85 -20.48 15.83 25.87
N GLU A 86 -20.95 15.89 24.63
CA GLU A 86 -22.36 15.94 24.27
C GLU A 86 -22.74 14.67 23.51
N THR A 87 -23.83 14.01 23.88
CA THR A 87 -24.33 12.80 23.21
C THR A 87 -25.73 13.07 22.69
N VAL A 88 -25.96 12.79 21.41
CA VAL A 88 -27.25 12.97 20.74
C VAL A 88 -27.74 11.62 20.22
N ASN A 89 -28.93 11.25 20.68
CA ASN A 89 -29.72 10.17 20.09
C ASN A 89 -30.49 10.77 18.91
N ASP A 90 -29.89 10.76 17.72
CA ASP A 90 -30.44 11.48 16.58
C ASP A 90 -31.56 10.67 15.93
N LEU A 91 -32.79 11.07 16.24
CA LEU A 91 -34.03 10.55 15.64
C LEU A 91 -34.71 11.59 14.76
N THR A 92 -33.98 12.65 14.41
CA THR A 92 -34.54 13.84 13.75
C THR A 92 -33.94 14.08 12.38
N SER A 93 -32.67 13.73 12.16
CA SER A 93 -32.06 13.82 10.84
C SER A 93 -32.60 12.72 9.93
N ASN A 94 -33.33 13.11 8.90
CA ASN A 94 -33.95 12.23 7.93
C ASN A 94 -33.69 12.74 6.51
N GLY A 95 -33.84 11.86 5.53
CA GLY A 95 -33.53 12.19 4.14
C GLY A 95 -34.45 11.48 3.16
N THR A 96 -34.64 12.11 2.01
CA THR A 96 -35.34 11.52 0.88
C THR A 96 -34.54 11.75 -0.39
N TRP A 97 -34.25 10.68 -1.11
CA TRP A 97 -33.41 10.72 -2.32
C TRP A 97 -34.09 9.99 -3.47
N ALA A 98 -33.70 10.37 -4.68
CA ALA A 98 -33.97 9.60 -5.88
C ALA A 98 -32.84 8.57 -6.04
N ASP A 99 -33.16 7.28 -5.90
CA ASP A 99 -32.19 6.20 -6.04
C ASP A 99 -32.44 5.43 -7.34
N TYR A 100 -31.38 5.01 -8.02
CA TYR A 100 -31.47 4.28 -9.28
C TYR A 100 -31.34 2.78 -9.03
N SER A 101 -32.43 2.04 -9.23
CA SER A 101 -32.42 0.59 -9.14
C SER A 101 -31.78 -0.02 -10.40
N LEU A 102 -30.67 -0.73 -10.23
CA LEU A 102 -30.05 -1.47 -11.33
C LEU A 102 -30.92 -2.65 -11.80
N ILE A 103 -31.77 -3.18 -10.93
CA ILE A 103 -32.65 -4.33 -11.22
C ILE A 103 -33.86 -3.87 -12.03
N GLU A 104 -34.50 -2.78 -11.60
CA GLU A 104 -35.72 -2.26 -12.24
C GLU A 104 -35.43 -1.26 -13.38
N GLN A 105 -34.16 -0.83 -13.52
CA GLN A 105 -33.72 0.21 -14.44
C GLN A 105 -34.50 1.52 -14.32
N ALA A 106 -35.00 1.80 -13.10
CA ALA A 106 -35.88 2.92 -12.80
C ALA A 106 -35.38 3.70 -11.58
N VAL A 107 -35.81 4.95 -11.50
CA VAL A 107 -35.57 5.82 -10.34
C VAL A 107 -36.74 5.69 -9.38
N HIS A 108 -36.45 5.42 -8.11
CA HIS A 108 -37.43 5.34 -7.04
C HIS A 108 -37.11 6.34 -5.94
N GLY A 109 -38.14 6.88 -5.29
CA GLY A 109 -37.97 7.66 -4.08
C GLY A 109 -37.64 6.74 -2.92
N VAL A 110 -36.51 6.98 -2.26
CA VAL A 110 -36.12 6.31 -1.01
C VAL A 110 -36.14 7.34 0.10
N SER A 111 -36.92 7.08 1.14
CA SER A 111 -36.90 7.85 2.38
C SER A 111 -36.21 7.04 3.46
N PHE A 112 -35.43 7.70 4.31
CA PHE A 112 -34.75 7.09 5.44
C PHE A 112 -34.94 7.94 6.68
N GLU A 113 -35.43 7.29 7.73
CA GLU A 113 -35.53 7.86 9.07
C GLU A 113 -34.23 7.53 9.80
N GLY A 114 -33.40 8.55 10.00
CA GLY A 114 -32.12 8.39 10.67
C GLY A 114 -32.32 8.03 12.13
N ASN A 115 -31.45 7.16 12.60
CA ASN A 115 -31.37 6.77 14.00
C ASN A 115 -29.90 6.70 14.48
N ASN A 116 -29.05 7.57 13.93
CA ASN A 116 -27.63 7.62 14.28
C ASN A 116 -27.43 7.94 15.77
N ILE A 117 -26.29 7.54 16.31
CA ILE A 117 -25.84 7.93 17.63
C ILE A 117 -24.64 8.85 17.45
N LEU A 118 -24.77 10.09 17.89
CA LEU A 118 -23.74 11.10 17.73
C LEU A 118 -23.09 11.42 19.06
N VAL A 119 -21.76 11.58 19.06
CA VAL A 119 -21.01 12.05 20.22
C VAL A 119 -20.10 13.20 19.78
N LYS A 120 -20.13 14.31 20.51
CA LYS A 120 -19.20 15.43 20.36
C LYS A 120 -18.32 15.51 21.60
N VAL A 121 -17.02 15.48 21.42
CA VAL A 121 -16.03 15.75 22.48
C VAL A 121 -15.35 17.08 22.13
N GLU A 122 -15.60 18.10 22.95
CA GLU A 122 -15.14 19.46 22.67
C GLU A 122 -13.62 19.60 22.84
N GLY A 123 -12.99 20.14 21.79
CA GLY A 123 -11.56 20.44 21.78
C GLY A 123 -11.16 21.47 22.84
N THR A 124 -9.88 21.54 23.17
CA THR A 124 -9.35 22.54 24.10
C THR A 124 -9.13 23.89 23.44
N ASP A 125 -8.95 23.93 22.12
CA ASP A 125 -8.74 25.15 21.36
C ASP A 125 -10.08 25.69 20.82
N PRO A 126 -10.53 26.87 21.28
CA PRO A 126 -11.82 27.46 20.88
C PRO A 126 -11.94 27.71 19.37
N ALA A 127 -10.82 27.82 18.65
CA ALA A 127 -10.84 27.98 17.19
C ALA A 127 -11.51 26.79 16.48
N PHE A 128 -11.50 25.61 17.12
CA PHE A 128 -12.08 24.38 16.60
C PHE A 128 -13.43 24.01 17.22
N ALA A 129 -14.06 24.91 17.98
CA ALA A 129 -15.32 24.62 18.66
C ALA A 129 -16.50 24.47 17.68
N SER A 130 -16.52 25.26 16.61
CA SER A 130 -17.62 25.31 15.64
C SER A 130 -17.22 24.97 14.20
N GLN A 131 -15.93 24.70 13.95
CA GLN A 131 -15.38 24.35 12.63
C GLN A 131 -14.04 23.63 12.81
N GLY A 132 -13.51 23.01 11.76
CA GLY A 132 -12.19 22.38 11.76
C GLY A 132 -12.05 21.22 12.75
N GLY A 133 -13.15 20.56 13.13
CA GLY A 133 -13.11 19.32 13.91
C GLY A 133 -12.69 18.09 13.09
N VAL A 134 -12.69 16.94 13.74
CA VAL A 134 -12.42 15.64 13.11
C VAL A 134 -13.64 14.74 13.29
N LEU A 135 -14.15 14.16 12.20
CA LEU A 135 -15.21 13.16 12.21
C LEU A 135 -14.63 11.75 12.26
N PHE A 136 -15.12 10.92 13.17
CA PHE A 136 -14.89 9.48 13.21
C PHE A 136 -16.20 8.78 12.87
N SER A 137 -16.17 7.93 11.84
CA SER A 137 -17.37 7.26 11.33
C SER A 137 -17.22 5.75 11.34
N ALA A 138 -18.28 5.06 11.75
CA ALA A 138 -18.46 3.62 11.64
C ALA A 138 -19.96 3.31 11.65
N HIS A 139 -20.37 2.29 10.90
CA HIS A 139 -21.77 1.86 10.85
C HIS A 139 -22.00 0.64 11.74
N PHE A 140 -23.19 0.53 12.33
CA PHE A 140 -23.55 -0.57 13.22
C PHE A 140 -24.60 -1.51 12.65
N ASP A 141 -25.19 -1.24 11.48
CA ASP A 141 -25.93 -2.28 10.75
C ASP A 141 -24.98 -3.33 10.15
N SER A 142 -25.53 -4.51 9.91
CA SER A 142 -24.90 -5.54 9.09
C SER A 142 -25.76 -5.85 7.88
N VAL A 143 -25.18 -6.43 6.82
CA VAL A 143 -26.01 -7.12 5.82
C VAL A 143 -26.92 -8.19 6.44
N SER A 144 -28.00 -8.50 5.74
CA SER A 144 -28.95 -9.58 6.13
C SER A 144 -28.33 -10.98 6.17
N THR A 145 -27.19 -11.20 5.51
CA THR A 145 -26.56 -12.52 5.32
C THR A 145 -25.41 -12.83 6.30
N ALA A 146 -25.00 -11.85 7.10
CA ALA A 146 -23.81 -11.95 7.95
C ALA A 146 -23.99 -11.19 9.27
N PRO A 147 -23.40 -11.66 10.39
CA PRO A 147 -23.37 -10.91 11.64
C PRO A 147 -22.52 -9.63 11.63
N GLY A 148 -21.67 -9.41 10.60
CA GLY A 148 -20.96 -8.15 10.44
C GLY A 148 -19.83 -7.92 11.44
N VAL A 149 -19.02 -8.94 11.75
CA VAL A 149 -17.92 -8.78 12.73
C VAL A 149 -16.89 -7.78 12.25
N THR A 150 -16.44 -7.93 11.02
CA THR A 150 -15.47 -7.00 10.43
C THR A 150 -16.14 -5.91 9.63
N ASP A 151 -17.42 -6.10 9.26
CA ASP A 151 -18.30 -5.19 8.54
C ASP A 151 -19.61 -4.97 9.32
N ASN A 152 -19.63 -4.16 10.39
CA ASN A 152 -18.53 -3.29 10.82
C ASN A 152 -18.40 -3.18 12.36
N ALA A 153 -18.77 -4.25 13.08
CA ALA A 153 -18.79 -4.26 14.54
C ALA A 153 -17.41 -4.03 15.20
N MET A 154 -16.31 -4.45 14.56
CA MET A 154 -14.94 -4.15 15.02
C MET A 154 -14.63 -2.65 15.01
N ALA A 155 -15.09 -1.90 14.01
CA ALA A 155 -14.93 -0.46 13.98
C ALA A 155 -15.78 0.21 15.05
N ILE A 156 -17.00 -0.28 15.28
CA ILE A 156 -17.88 0.22 16.35
C ILE A 156 -17.17 0.14 17.70
N VAL A 157 -16.71 -1.04 18.11
CA VAL A 157 -16.03 -1.17 19.42
C VAL A 157 -14.72 -0.38 19.47
N THR A 158 -14.05 -0.18 18.34
CA THR A 158 -12.86 0.68 18.24
C THR A 158 -13.20 2.16 18.49
N VAL A 159 -14.27 2.66 17.86
CA VAL A 159 -14.77 4.03 18.06
C VAL A 159 -15.26 4.23 19.50
N LEU A 160 -15.93 3.24 20.09
CA LEU A 160 -16.33 3.29 21.50
C LEU A 160 -15.13 3.47 22.43
N GLU A 161 -14.08 2.66 22.28
CA GLU A 161 -12.86 2.82 23.10
C GLU A 161 -12.15 4.17 22.83
N LEU A 162 -12.19 4.70 21.61
CA LEU A 162 -11.68 6.04 21.32
C LEU A 162 -12.51 7.13 22.02
N ILE A 163 -13.84 7.05 22.03
CA ILE A 163 -14.71 7.96 22.78
C ILE A 163 -14.33 7.97 24.26
N LYS A 164 -14.21 6.79 24.87
CA LYS A 164 -13.80 6.63 26.28
C LYS A 164 -12.42 7.23 26.58
N LEU A 165 -11.46 7.08 25.66
CA LEU A 165 -10.16 7.72 25.79
C LEU A 165 -10.29 9.26 25.78
N LEU A 166 -11.05 9.81 24.83
CA LEU A 166 -11.17 11.25 24.64
C LEU A 166 -12.04 11.94 25.70
N THR A 167 -12.92 11.23 26.43
CA THR A 167 -13.62 11.82 27.58
C THR A 167 -12.65 12.26 28.67
N THR A 168 -11.56 11.52 28.86
CA THR A 168 -10.53 11.79 29.88
C THR A 168 -9.30 12.50 29.33
N THR A 169 -8.99 12.32 28.04
CA THR A 169 -7.84 12.89 27.36
C THR A 169 -8.31 13.87 26.28
N ARG A 170 -8.48 15.13 26.66
CA ARG A 170 -8.93 16.18 25.72
C ARG A 170 -7.84 16.48 24.67
N THR A 171 -8.29 16.77 23.46
CA THR A 171 -7.43 17.10 22.30
C THR A 171 -7.61 18.54 21.87
N LYS A 172 -6.70 19.05 21.04
CA LYS A 172 -6.77 20.42 20.51
C LYS A 172 -8.08 20.67 19.75
N ARG A 173 -8.38 19.80 18.80
CA ARG A 173 -9.55 19.90 17.90
C ARG A 173 -10.74 19.12 18.47
N THR A 174 -11.95 19.55 18.10
CA THR A 174 -13.21 18.88 18.46
C THR A 174 -13.34 17.56 17.71
N ALA A 175 -13.68 16.48 18.43
CA ALA A 175 -13.99 15.19 17.83
C ALA A 175 -15.51 15.01 17.72
N ILE A 176 -15.98 14.67 16.51
CA ILE A 176 -17.36 14.25 16.25
C ILE A 176 -17.34 12.77 15.91
N PHE A 177 -18.25 12.01 16.49
CA PHE A 177 -18.45 10.59 16.21
C PHE A 177 -19.82 10.40 15.58
N ASN A 178 -19.84 9.83 14.38
CA ASN A 178 -21.07 9.39 13.73
C ASN A 178 -21.13 7.87 13.75
N ILE A 179 -21.81 7.32 14.75
CA ILE A 179 -22.09 5.89 14.86
C ILE A 179 -23.44 5.66 14.19
N ASN A 180 -23.40 5.25 12.92
CA ASN A 180 -24.53 5.37 12.01
C ASN A 180 -25.14 4.03 11.61
N ASN A 181 -26.27 4.09 10.93
CA ASN A 181 -27.08 2.93 10.56
C ASN A 181 -27.47 3.00 9.08
N GLY A 182 -27.79 1.86 8.48
CA GLY A 182 -28.24 1.78 7.09
C GLY A 182 -27.15 2.12 6.08
N GLU A 183 -25.88 1.82 6.39
CA GLU A 183 -24.78 1.89 5.42
C GLU A 183 -25.00 0.85 4.32
N GLU A 184 -25.35 -0.37 4.71
CA GLU A 184 -25.40 -1.54 3.84
C GLU A 184 -26.55 -1.43 2.82
N ASP A 185 -27.57 -0.65 3.17
CA ASP A 185 -28.73 -0.32 2.33
C ASP A 185 -28.58 1.03 1.58
N GLY A 186 -27.36 1.56 1.50
CA GLY A 186 -27.00 2.66 0.61
C GLY A 186 -26.49 3.93 1.29
N LEU A 187 -25.64 3.79 2.31
CA LEU A 187 -24.92 4.87 3.01
C LEU A 187 -25.84 5.86 3.71
N LYS A 188 -27.04 5.41 4.10
CA LYS A 188 -28.13 6.30 4.51
C LYS A 188 -27.82 7.01 5.83
N GLY A 189 -27.13 6.33 6.74
CA GLY A 189 -26.67 6.91 8.01
C GLY A 189 -25.69 8.06 7.82
N ALA A 190 -24.69 7.93 6.96
CA ALA A 190 -23.82 9.06 6.64
C ALA A 190 -24.57 10.19 5.92
N GLN A 191 -25.48 9.86 4.99
CA GLN A 191 -26.27 10.87 4.27
C GLN A 191 -27.17 11.69 5.20
N THR A 192 -27.80 11.07 6.19
CA THR A 192 -28.60 11.81 7.20
C THR A 192 -27.74 12.56 8.19
N PHE A 193 -26.55 12.05 8.55
CA PHE A 193 -25.60 12.82 9.36
C PHE A 193 -25.25 14.15 8.68
N MET A 194 -25.10 14.17 7.35
CA MET A 194 -24.88 15.44 6.64
C MET A 194 -26.01 16.44 6.87
N GLN A 195 -27.25 16.00 7.12
CA GLN A 195 -28.36 16.91 7.45
C GLN A 195 -28.33 17.43 8.90
N HIS A 196 -27.55 16.80 9.78
CA HIS A 196 -27.41 17.21 11.17
C HIS A 196 -26.52 18.46 11.29
N PRO A 197 -26.83 19.45 12.16
CA PRO A 197 -26.02 20.67 12.31
C PRO A 197 -24.54 20.44 12.65
N TRP A 198 -24.19 19.29 13.25
CA TRP A 198 -22.79 18.97 13.55
C TRP A 198 -21.97 18.59 12.32
N SER A 199 -22.59 18.34 11.17
CA SER A 199 -21.87 18.03 9.93
C SER A 199 -21.02 19.21 9.44
N SER A 200 -21.30 20.44 9.87
CA SER A 200 -20.51 21.62 9.51
C SER A 200 -19.27 21.83 10.40
N ILE A 201 -19.13 21.07 11.49
CA ILE A 201 -18.01 21.20 12.43
C ILE A 201 -16.74 20.56 11.88
N PRO A 202 -16.73 19.29 11.43
CA PRO A 202 -15.51 18.66 10.96
C PRO A 202 -15.10 19.13 9.56
N ASP A 203 -13.81 19.42 9.39
CA ASP A 203 -13.20 19.60 8.05
C ASP A 203 -12.48 18.32 7.58
N THR A 204 -12.23 17.40 8.52
CA THR A 204 -11.47 16.19 8.30
C THR A 204 -12.18 14.98 8.87
N PHE A 205 -11.94 13.80 8.29
CA PHE A 205 -12.58 12.58 8.77
C PHE A 205 -11.71 11.32 8.70
N LEU A 206 -12.03 10.35 9.55
CA LEU A 206 -11.54 8.98 9.51
C LEU A 206 -12.76 8.04 9.49
N ASN A 207 -12.98 7.40 8.34
CA ASN A 207 -13.97 6.34 8.19
C ASN A 207 -13.33 4.98 8.45
N LEU A 208 -13.92 4.19 9.33
CA LEU A 208 -13.47 2.84 9.66
C LEU A 208 -14.42 1.83 9.02
N GLU A 209 -13.88 0.83 8.32
CA GLU A 209 -14.71 -0.07 7.53
C GLU A 209 -14.26 -1.54 7.48
N GLY A 210 -15.19 -2.41 7.07
CA GLY A 210 -14.96 -3.80 6.71
C GLY A 210 -15.03 -3.99 5.20
N ALA A 211 -13.97 -4.51 4.59
CA ALA A 211 -14.02 -5.01 3.22
C ALA A 211 -13.46 -6.43 3.10
N GLY A 212 -13.40 -7.17 4.20
CA GLY A 212 -12.75 -8.47 4.29
C GLY A 212 -13.30 -9.32 5.43
N ALA A 213 -12.42 -10.10 6.04
CA ALA A 213 -12.71 -10.94 7.19
C ALA A 213 -11.63 -10.77 8.26
N GLY A 214 -11.12 -9.55 8.41
CA GLY A 214 -10.08 -9.18 9.38
C GLY A 214 -8.69 -9.11 8.77
N GLY A 215 -7.68 -9.40 9.59
CA GLY A 215 -6.28 -9.20 9.22
C GLY A 215 -5.79 -7.78 9.52
N HIS A 216 -4.65 -7.38 8.95
CA HIS A 216 -4.14 -6.02 9.16
C HIS A 216 -5.02 -5.03 8.38
N PRO A 217 -5.69 -4.07 9.04
CA PRO A 217 -6.46 -3.05 8.34
C PRO A 217 -5.53 -2.13 7.56
N THR A 218 -5.98 -1.57 6.45
CA THR A 218 -5.17 -0.80 5.50
C THR A 218 -5.83 0.54 5.17
N LEU A 219 -5.04 1.60 5.07
CA LEU A 219 -5.49 2.86 4.47
C LEU A 219 -5.64 2.64 2.97
N PHE A 220 -6.90 2.51 2.52
CA PHE A 220 -7.18 2.13 1.14
C PHE A 220 -7.70 3.28 0.28
N ARG A 221 -8.22 4.35 0.88
CA ARG A 221 -8.53 5.62 0.20
C ARG A 221 -8.18 6.80 1.09
N ALA A 222 -7.86 7.92 0.46
CA ALA A 222 -7.70 9.20 1.13
C ALA A 222 -8.01 10.33 0.14
N THR A 223 -8.58 11.44 0.63
CA THR A 223 -8.95 12.58 -0.23
C THR A 223 -7.71 13.41 -0.63
N SER A 224 -6.76 13.57 0.29
CA SER A 224 -5.61 14.45 0.10
C SER A 224 -4.42 14.12 1.01
N LYS A 225 -3.33 14.88 0.86
CA LYS A 225 -2.08 14.71 1.61
C LYS A 225 -2.21 15.03 3.09
N ALA A 226 -2.94 16.08 3.46
CA ALA A 226 -2.97 16.54 4.85
C ALA A 226 -3.45 15.44 5.81
N PRO A 227 -4.65 14.84 5.65
CA PRO A 227 -5.08 13.77 6.53
C PRO A 227 -4.14 12.56 6.45
N VAL A 228 -3.53 12.25 5.29
CA VAL A 228 -2.59 11.12 5.13
C VAL A 228 -1.32 11.28 5.98
N LEU A 229 -0.92 12.51 6.33
CA LEU A 229 0.23 12.74 7.21
C LEU A 229 0.03 12.16 8.62
N SER A 230 -1.22 11.97 9.06
CA SER A 230 -1.52 11.30 10.34
C SER A 230 -0.99 9.86 10.40
N PHE A 231 -0.93 9.15 9.27
CA PHE A 231 -0.32 7.80 9.19
C PHE A 231 1.21 7.81 9.22
N ALA A 232 1.83 8.97 8.99
CA ALA A 232 3.27 9.15 9.11
C ALA A 232 3.70 9.66 10.49
N ASP A 233 2.75 9.87 11.41
CA ASP A 233 3.05 10.27 12.79
C ASP A 233 3.85 9.16 13.50
N PRO A 234 4.91 9.49 14.26
CA PRO A 234 5.73 8.49 14.95
C PRO A 234 4.98 7.60 15.95
N SER A 235 3.79 8.00 16.40
CA SER A 235 2.93 7.19 17.27
C SER A 235 2.22 6.05 16.55
N VAL A 236 2.17 6.06 15.21
CA VAL A 236 1.61 4.97 14.40
C VAL A 236 2.70 3.89 14.24
N LEU A 237 2.66 2.88 15.11
CA LEU A 237 3.70 1.86 15.20
C LEU A 237 3.70 0.85 14.04
N HIS A 238 2.52 0.58 13.50
CA HIS A 238 2.29 -0.42 12.44
C HIS A 238 1.46 0.18 11.29
N PRO A 239 1.99 1.19 10.55
CA PRO A 239 1.24 1.82 9.48
C PRO A 239 1.10 0.88 8.29
N HIS A 240 -0.11 0.74 7.75
CA HIS A 240 -0.38 -0.12 6.58
C HIS A 240 -1.27 0.60 5.59
N GLY A 241 -0.82 0.75 4.33
CA GLY A 241 -1.56 1.52 3.35
C GLY A 241 -0.85 1.68 2.02
N THR A 242 -1.63 1.84 0.95
CA THR A 242 -1.09 2.11 -0.40
C THR A 242 -2.07 2.93 -1.22
N VAL A 243 -1.55 3.92 -1.93
CA VAL A 243 -2.35 4.73 -2.88
C VAL A 243 -2.88 3.89 -4.07
N LEU A 244 -2.33 2.70 -4.31
CA LEU A 244 -2.77 1.83 -5.41
C LEU A 244 -4.25 1.44 -5.31
N SER A 245 -4.75 1.21 -4.10
CA SER A 245 -6.18 0.95 -3.91
C SER A 245 -7.02 2.20 -4.19
N ALA A 246 -6.56 3.37 -3.76
CA ALA A 246 -7.25 4.64 -4.03
C ALA A 246 -7.39 4.88 -5.54
N ASP A 247 -6.33 4.64 -6.31
CA ASP A 247 -6.36 4.67 -7.78
C ASP A 247 -7.41 3.70 -8.35
N ALA A 248 -7.51 2.48 -7.81
CA ALA A 248 -8.47 1.48 -8.29
C ALA A 248 -9.93 1.88 -8.04
N PHE A 249 -10.22 2.55 -6.92
CA PHE A 249 -11.54 3.13 -6.64
C PHE A 249 -11.83 4.34 -7.53
N ALA A 250 -10.89 5.29 -7.64
CA ALA A 250 -11.02 6.47 -8.50
C ALA A 250 -11.26 6.08 -9.98
N ARG A 251 -10.69 4.95 -10.40
CA ARG A 251 -10.86 4.36 -11.74
C ARG A 251 -12.05 3.43 -11.90
N LYS A 252 -12.87 3.25 -10.86
CA LYS A 252 -14.05 2.36 -10.85
C LYS A 252 -13.71 0.91 -11.24
N VAL A 253 -12.46 0.51 -11.02
CA VAL A 253 -12.01 -0.89 -11.10
C VAL A 253 -12.60 -1.63 -9.91
N VAL A 254 -12.54 -1.02 -8.73
CA VAL A 254 -13.34 -1.42 -7.57
C VAL A 254 -14.66 -0.66 -7.62
N ARG A 255 -15.77 -1.40 -7.61
CA ARG A 255 -17.14 -0.86 -7.68
C ARG A 255 -17.84 -1.01 -6.34
N SER A 256 -17.20 -0.48 -5.30
CA SER A 256 -17.75 -0.40 -3.94
C SER A 256 -17.82 1.05 -3.52
N ARG A 257 -18.69 1.34 -2.57
CA ARG A 257 -18.72 2.62 -1.85
C ARG A 257 -18.70 2.32 -0.36
N THR A 258 -18.42 3.36 0.41
CA THR A 258 -18.53 3.40 1.88
C THR A 258 -18.96 4.81 2.25
N ASP A 259 -19.25 5.06 3.51
CA ASP A 259 -19.56 6.40 4.04
C ASP A 259 -18.52 7.48 3.68
N TYR A 260 -17.25 7.09 3.47
CA TYR A 260 -16.20 7.96 2.93
C TYR A 260 -16.68 8.79 1.74
N SER A 261 -17.41 8.18 0.81
CA SER A 261 -17.88 8.85 -0.41
C SER A 261 -18.95 9.90 -0.14
N VAL A 262 -19.69 9.79 0.98
CA VAL A 262 -20.64 10.81 1.40
C VAL A 262 -19.90 12.02 1.97
N TYR A 263 -18.92 11.78 2.86
CA TYR A 263 -18.17 12.85 3.50
C TYR A 263 -17.27 13.62 2.53
N GLU A 264 -16.60 12.93 1.60
CA GLU A 264 -15.80 13.56 0.54
C GLU A 264 -16.66 14.44 -0.38
N LEU A 265 -17.88 13.99 -0.71
CA LEU A 265 -18.79 14.74 -1.59
C LEU A 265 -19.43 15.95 -0.88
N GLY A 266 -19.63 15.86 0.43
CA GLY A 266 -20.29 16.89 1.21
C GLY A 266 -21.81 16.96 0.97
N GLN A 267 -22.38 18.16 1.15
CA GLN A 267 -23.83 18.42 1.05
C GLN A 267 -24.40 18.31 -0.37
N GLY A 268 -23.55 18.12 -1.40
CA GLY A 268 -23.98 18.05 -2.80
C GLY A 268 -24.45 19.40 -3.38
N ASP A 269 -24.25 20.51 -2.66
CA ASP A 269 -24.53 21.89 -3.09
C ASP A 269 -23.39 22.51 -3.91
N GLY A 270 -22.34 21.73 -4.19
CA GLY A 270 -21.12 22.16 -4.87
C GLY A 270 -20.02 22.69 -3.95
N SER A 271 -20.25 22.75 -2.63
CA SER A 271 -19.18 22.94 -1.65
C SER A 271 -18.25 21.71 -1.63
N HIS A 272 -16.96 21.94 -1.33
CA HIS A 272 -16.04 20.84 -1.09
C HIS A 272 -16.44 20.13 0.22
N GLY A 273 -16.55 18.80 0.16
CA GLY A 273 -16.73 17.99 1.35
C GLY A 273 -15.49 17.96 2.24
N MET A 274 -15.53 17.08 3.23
CA MET A 274 -14.45 16.93 4.21
C MET A 274 -13.23 16.24 3.57
N GLU A 275 -12.05 16.47 4.12
CA GLU A 275 -10.83 15.77 3.73
C GLU A 275 -10.52 14.61 4.67
N GLY A 276 -10.40 13.38 4.19
CA GLY A 276 -10.28 12.26 5.11
C GLY A 276 -9.69 10.99 4.57
N LEU A 277 -9.81 9.98 5.42
CA LEU A 277 -9.17 8.68 5.34
C LEU A 277 -10.24 7.60 5.35
N ASP A 278 -10.02 6.56 4.57
CA ASP A 278 -10.85 5.35 4.57
C ASP A 278 -9.97 4.16 4.94
N PHE A 279 -10.27 3.57 6.09
CA PHE A 279 -9.42 2.57 6.73
C PHE A 279 -10.18 1.27 6.94
N ALA A 280 -9.77 0.19 6.25
CA ALA A 280 -10.55 -1.04 6.25
C ALA A 280 -9.76 -2.34 6.32
N TYR A 281 -10.42 -3.38 6.83
CA TYR A 281 -9.98 -4.75 6.59
C TYR A 281 -10.17 -5.14 5.13
N TYR A 282 -9.20 -5.81 4.51
CA TYR A 282 -9.30 -6.22 3.10
C TYR A 282 -9.02 -7.71 2.87
N GLN A 283 -8.44 -8.39 3.87
CA GLN A 283 -8.02 -9.78 3.71
C GLN A 283 -9.21 -10.72 3.82
N GLY A 284 -9.22 -11.79 3.01
CA GLY A 284 -10.31 -12.77 3.07
C GLY A 284 -11.63 -12.27 2.46
N ARG A 285 -11.56 -11.41 1.44
CA ARG A 285 -12.73 -10.85 0.71
C ARG A 285 -13.79 -11.88 0.31
N SER A 286 -13.45 -13.15 0.11
CA SER A 286 -14.44 -14.20 -0.21
C SER A 286 -15.41 -14.54 0.93
N LYS A 287 -15.12 -14.11 2.16
CA LYS A 287 -15.98 -14.28 3.35
C LYS A 287 -16.84 -13.05 3.63
N TYR A 288 -16.48 -11.91 3.05
CA TYR A 288 -17.21 -10.65 3.15
C TYR A 288 -18.67 -10.81 2.71
N HIS A 289 -19.62 -10.21 3.41
CA HIS A 289 -21.07 -10.34 3.16
C HIS A 289 -21.59 -11.79 3.16
N THR A 290 -20.92 -12.69 3.88
CA THR A 290 -21.38 -14.07 4.09
C THR A 290 -21.43 -14.39 5.58
N LYS A 291 -22.12 -15.48 5.96
CA LYS A 291 -22.10 -16.00 7.34
C LYS A 291 -20.71 -16.22 7.95
N TYR A 292 -19.65 -16.20 7.15
CA TYR A 292 -18.27 -16.31 7.60
C TYR A 292 -17.65 -15.00 8.06
N ASP A 293 -18.30 -13.85 7.84
CA ASP A 293 -17.98 -12.62 8.58
C ASP A 293 -18.61 -12.69 9.98
N SER A 294 -18.01 -13.56 10.79
CA SER A 294 -18.43 -13.94 12.13
C SER A 294 -17.18 -14.17 12.97
N ILE A 295 -17.34 -14.23 14.30
CA ILE A 295 -16.20 -14.24 15.23
C ILE A 295 -15.27 -15.44 14.98
N PRO A 296 -15.78 -16.67 14.75
CA PRO A 296 -14.93 -17.80 14.37
C PRO A 296 -14.30 -17.66 12.98
N GLY A 297 -14.91 -16.89 12.09
CA GLY A 297 -14.47 -16.67 10.72
C GLY A 297 -13.42 -15.57 10.56
N THR A 298 -13.26 -14.70 11.55
CA THR A 298 -12.33 -13.57 11.56
C THR A 298 -10.87 -14.02 11.58
N LYS A 299 -10.11 -13.61 10.57
CA LYS A 299 -8.66 -13.79 10.50
C LYS A 299 -8.00 -12.92 11.56
N GLY A 300 -7.20 -13.55 12.44
CA GLY A 300 -6.42 -12.85 13.45
C GLY A 300 -7.15 -12.54 14.76
N GLY A 301 -8.47 -12.67 14.80
CA GLY A 301 -9.29 -12.47 15.99
C GLY A 301 -8.94 -11.17 16.74
N ARG A 302 -8.59 -11.29 18.03
CA ARG A 302 -8.19 -10.15 18.88
C ARG A 302 -7.03 -9.33 18.35
N LYS A 303 -6.05 -9.96 17.67
CA LYS A 303 -4.92 -9.21 17.08
C LYS A 303 -5.37 -8.32 15.93
N SER A 304 -6.36 -8.77 15.17
CA SER A 304 -7.00 -7.96 14.12
C SER A 304 -7.67 -6.74 14.74
N LEU A 305 -8.50 -6.97 15.78
CA LEU A 305 -9.15 -5.89 16.53
C LEU A 305 -8.13 -4.90 17.08
N TRP A 306 -7.08 -5.39 17.75
CA TRP A 306 -5.99 -4.55 18.27
C TRP A 306 -5.35 -3.70 17.18
N SER A 307 -5.10 -4.26 15.99
CA SER A 307 -4.46 -3.51 14.90
C SER A 307 -5.30 -2.32 14.44
N MET A 308 -6.62 -2.47 14.39
CA MET A 308 -7.55 -1.37 14.10
C MET A 308 -7.59 -0.37 15.25
N MET A 309 -7.65 -0.84 16.49
CA MET A 309 -7.68 0.01 17.69
C MET A 309 -6.40 0.86 17.85
N GLU A 310 -5.23 0.25 17.72
CA GLU A 310 -3.93 0.91 17.79
C GLU A 310 -3.80 1.99 16.71
N SER A 311 -4.06 1.61 15.45
CA SER A 311 -3.96 2.54 14.31
C SER A 311 -4.96 3.68 14.44
N THR A 312 -6.22 3.39 14.77
CA THR A 312 -7.27 4.41 14.91
C THR A 312 -6.96 5.38 16.03
N ARG A 313 -6.44 4.89 17.18
CA ARG A 313 -6.02 5.76 18.28
C ARG A 313 -4.88 6.69 17.85
N ALA A 314 -3.81 6.14 17.27
CA ALA A 314 -2.64 6.94 16.89
C ALA A 314 -2.98 7.95 15.79
N VAL A 315 -3.61 7.48 14.70
CA VAL A 315 -4.07 8.32 13.59
C VAL A 315 -5.08 9.36 14.06
N GLY A 316 -6.06 8.96 14.87
CA GLY A 316 -7.08 9.87 15.41
C GLY A 316 -6.49 10.96 16.30
N LEU A 317 -5.55 10.62 17.18
CA LEU A 317 -4.85 11.61 18.00
C LEU A 317 -3.97 12.53 17.17
N ALA A 318 -3.34 12.05 16.10
CA ALA A 318 -2.59 12.89 15.17
C ALA A 318 -3.54 13.87 14.45
N LEU A 319 -4.65 13.39 13.90
CA LEU A 319 -5.69 14.23 13.28
C LEU A 319 -6.20 15.30 14.26
N LEU A 320 -6.41 14.95 15.51
CA LEU A 320 -7.00 15.85 16.51
C LEU A 320 -6.02 16.87 17.10
N ASN A 321 -4.70 16.72 16.92
CA ASN A 321 -3.70 17.57 17.58
C ASN A 321 -2.67 18.21 16.64
N GLN A 322 -2.43 17.66 15.46
CA GLN A 322 -1.38 18.14 14.54
C GLN A 322 -1.97 19.05 13.47
N ASP A 323 -1.42 20.26 13.35
CA ASP A 323 -1.93 21.29 12.42
C ASP A 323 -1.69 20.91 10.95
N GLU A 324 -0.65 20.11 10.65
CA GLU A 324 -0.35 19.68 9.27
C GLU A 324 -1.33 18.63 8.73
N THR A 325 -2.20 18.09 9.59
CA THR A 325 -3.12 17.01 9.23
C THR A 325 -4.48 17.47 8.73
N HIS A 326 -4.68 18.79 8.65
CA HIS A 326 -5.84 19.39 8.02
C HIS A 326 -5.44 20.55 7.12
N VAL A 327 -6.39 21.02 6.32
CA VAL A 327 -6.21 22.16 5.43
C VAL A 327 -7.29 23.17 5.77
N GLY A 328 -6.92 24.45 5.83
CA GLY A 328 -7.89 25.50 6.13
C GLY A 328 -8.95 25.63 5.02
N PRO A 329 -10.12 26.24 5.30
CA PRO A 329 -11.24 26.32 4.36
C PRO A 329 -10.93 26.98 3.00
N SER A 330 -9.85 27.76 2.93
CA SER A 330 -9.40 28.47 1.73
C SER A 330 -8.35 27.73 0.90
N GLU A 331 -7.84 26.61 1.41
CA GLU A 331 -6.77 25.85 0.76
C GLU A 331 -7.33 24.73 -0.11
N GLN A 332 -6.61 24.43 -1.19
CA GLN A 332 -7.03 23.40 -2.13
C GLN A 332 -6.43 22.05 -1.72
N PRO A 333 -7.24 20.98 -1.67
CA PRO A 333 -6.75 19.63 -1.40
C PRO A 333 -5.58 19.27 -2.31
N VAL A 334 -4.49 18.80 -1.72
CA VAL A 334 -3.30 18.39 -2.48
C VAL A 334 -3.29 16.86 -2.58
N PRO A 335 -3.33 16.28 -3.78
CA PRO A 335 -3.23 14.84 -3.94
C PRO A 335 -1.93 14.25 -3.39
N ALA A 336 -2.04 13.06 -2.81
CA ALA A 336 -0.95 12.36 -2.15
C ALA A 336 -0.54 11.09 -2.89
N VAL A 337 0.76 10.81 -2.90
CA VAL A 337 1.31 9.48 -3.19
C VAL A 337 1.80 8.91 -1.88
N TYR A 338 1.20 7.81 -1.44
CA TYR A 338 1.54 7.18 -0.16
C TYR A 338 1.65 5.66 -0.27
N PHE A 339 2.53 5.10 0.56
CA PHE A 339 2.70 3.66 0.73
C PHE A 339 3.50 3.39 2.01
N ASP A 340 3.27 2.23 2.62
CA ASP A 340 4.16 1.70 3.65
C ASP A 340 5.28 0.81 3.07
N LEU A 341 6.35 0.66 3.85
CA LEU A 341 7.32 -0.41 3.68
C LEU A 341 7.28 -1.31 4.92
N PHE A 342 6.81 -2.54 4.69
CA PHE A 342 6.79 -3.64 5.66
C PHE A 342 6.00 -3.35 6.95
N GLY A 343 4.97 -2.50 6.89
CA GLY A 343 4.20 -2.15 8.07
C GLY A 343 4.99 -1.35 9.11
N ARG A 344 6.05 -0.64 8.71
CA ARG A 344 6.98 0.06 9.63
C ARG A 344 7.20 1.52 9.28
N GLN A 345 7.48 1.80 8.03
CA GLN A 345 7.75 3.17 7.56
C GLN A 345 6.66 3.58 6.59
N PHE A 346 5.99 4.68 6.87
CA PHE A 346 5.00 5.27 5.98
C PHE A 346 5.62 6.43 5.19
N PHE A 347 5.48 6.39 3.86
CA PHE A 347 5.97 7.44 2.98
C PHE A 347 4.80 8.24 2.43
N VAL A 348 4.91 9.56 2.46
CA VAL A 348 3.89 10.49 1.94
C VAL A 348 4.57 11.54 1.09
N PHE A 349 4.20 11.61 -0.19
CA PHE A 349 4.70 12.58 -1.14
C PHE A 349 3.55 13.44 -1.68
N ASN A 350 3.84 14.73 -1.89
CA ASN A 350 3.00 15.56 -2.75
C ASN A 350 3.12 15.05 -4.20
N GLN A 351 1.99 14.83 -4.88
CA GLN A 351 1.97 14.36 -6.27
C GLN A 351 2.79 15.24 -7.22
N LYS A 352 2.78 16.57 -7.04
CA LYS A 352 3.56 17.53 -7.86
C LYS A 352 5.08 17.35 -7.63
N SER A 353 5.49 17.20 -6.38
CA SER A 353 6.90 16.95 -6.03
C SER A 353 7.36 15.60 -6.57
N PHE A 354 6.51 14.57 -6.48
CA PHE A 354 6.78 13.25 -7.04
C PHE A 354 6.88 13.29 -8.58
N LEU A 355 6.00 14.05 -9.25
CA LEU A 355 6.06 14.28 -10.68
C LEU A 355 7.37 14.99 -11.10
N PHE A 356 7.80 16.00 -10.35
CA PHE A 356 9.07 16.69 -10.61
C PHE A 356 10.25 15.73 -10.47
N PHE A 357 10.27 14.92 -9.40
CA PHE A 357 11.31 13.89 -9.19
C PHE A 357 11.34 12.90 -10.36
N ASN A 358 10.17 12.40 -10.79
CA ASN A 358 10.07 11.49 -11.93
C ASN A 358 10.58 12.13 -13.22
N ALA A 359 10.20 13.38 -13.50
CA ALA A 359 10.67 14.10 -14.69
C ALA A 359 12.19 14.31 -14.67
N ALA A 360 12.76 14.69 -13.52
CA ALA A 360 14.20 14.83 -13.36
C ALA A 360 14.92 13.49 -13.57
N LEU A 361 14.42 12.40 -12.98
CA LEU A 361 15.00 11.07 -13.14
C LEU A 361 14.92 10.59 -14.61
N LEU A 362 13.83 10.88 -15.32
CA LEU A 362 13.65 10.53 -16.74
C LEU A 362 14.63 11.26 -17.67
N VAL A 363 15.22 12.39 -17.27
CA VAL A 363 16.17 13.17 -18.08
C VAL A 363 17.61 12.95 -17.62
N LEU A 364 17.86 13.08 -16.32
CA LEU A 364 19.21 13.03 -15.76
C LEU A 364 19.78 11.62 -15.77
N ALA A 365 18.97 10.59 -15.47
CA ALA A 365 19.46 9.21 -15.45
C ALA A 365 19.89 8.72 -16.84
N PRO A 366 19.12 8.93 -17.95
CA PRO A 366 19.59 8.54 -19.27
C PRO A 366 20.84 9.29 -19.70
N ALA A 367 20.92 10.60 -19.41
CA ALA A 367 22.11 11.38 -19.71
C ALA A 367 23.35 10.80 -19.00
N PHE A 368 23.22 10.44 -17.72
CA PHE A 368 24.31 9.82 -16.96
C PHE A 368 24.64 8.40 -17.44
N VAL A 369 23.62 7.59 -17.79
CA VAL A 369 23.80 6.26 -18.39
C VAL A 369 24.55 6.36 -19.71
N LEU A 370 24.19 7.31 -20.59
CA LEU A 370 24.88 7.56 -21.85
C LEU A 370 26.33 8.00 -21.63
N PHE A 371 26.57 8.90 -20.67
CA PHE A 371 27.92 9.34 -20.30
C PHE A 371 28.78 8.16 -19.80
N LEU A 372 28.28 7.37 -18.85
CA LEU A 372 28.99 6.20 -18.34
C LEU A 372 29.20 5.13 -19.42
N HIS A 373 28.22 4.93 -20.30
CA HIS A 373 28.32 4.00 -21.41
C HIS A 373 29.47 4.40 -22.36
N ARG A 374 29.59 5.69 -22.67
CA ARG A 374 30.68 6.24 -23.50
C ARG A 374 32.03 6.09 -22.80
N LEU A 375 32.12 6.43 -21.52
CA LEU A 375 33.35 6.25 -20.74
C LEU A 375 33.80 4.78 -20.68
N ALA A 376 32.86 3.86 -20.44
CA ALA A 376 33.15 2.43 -20.42
C ALA A 376 33.62 1.91 -21.78
N ALA A 377 33.02 2.38 -22.87
CA ALA A 377 33.44 2.04 -24.24
C ALA A 377 34.87 2.51 -24.55
N VAL A 378 35.27 3.69 -24.06
CA VAL A 378 36.65 4.20 -24.20
C VAL A 378 37.63 3.39 -23.35
N ALA A 379 37.25 3.05 -22.12
CA ALA A 379 38.11 2.28 -21.20
C ALA A 379 38.29 0.80 -21.61
N THR A 380 37.34 0.25 -22.37
CA THR A 380 37.35 -1.17 -22.81
C THR A 380 37.01 -1.29 -24.31
N PRO A 381 37.92 -0.86 -25.21
CA PRO A 381 37.62 -0.76 -26.64
C PRO A 381 37.33 -2.09 -27.35
N ASP A 382 37.71 -3.23 -26.74
CA ASP A 382 37.57 -4.57 -27.35
C ASP A 382 36.18 -5.22 -27.15
N ARG A 383 35.23 -4.53 -26.52
CA ARG A 383 33.85 -5.03 -26.34
C ARG A 383 32.94 -4.58 -27.47
N ARG A 384 33.07 -5.19 -28.66
CA ARG A 384 32.03 -5.05 -29.71
C ARG A 384 30.68 -5.52 -29.16
N SER A 385 29.69 -4.61 -29.17
CA SER A 385 28.29 -4.92 -28.91
C SER A 385 27.79 -5.92 -29.95
N ASN A 386 27.65 -7.20 -29.56
CA ASN A 386 27.08 -8.22 -30.42
C ASN A 386 25.55 -8.01 -30.46
N LYS A 387 24.98 -7.68 -31.64
CA LYS A 387 23.52 -7.54 -31.86
C LYS A 387 22.72 -8.75 -31.32
N GLN A 388 23.33 -9.93 -31.26
CA GLN A 388 22.74 -11.15 -30.71
C GLN A 388 22.52 -11.08 -29.20
N ARG A 389 23.34 -10.33 -28.44
CA ARG A 389 23.17 -10.16 -26.98
C ARG A 389 21.98 -9.26 -26.64
N VAL A 390 21.70 -8.27 -27.49
CA VAL A 390 20.54 -7.39 -27.32
C VAL A 390 19.24 -8.13 -27.63
N THR A 391 19.22 -8.87 -28.74
CA THR A 391 18.04 -9.65 -29.14
C THR A 391 17.69 -10.77 -28.14
N LYS A 392 18.69 -11.38 -27.48
CA LYS A 392 18.47 -12.41 -26.44
C LYS A 392 17.64 -11.91 -25.24
N PHE A 393 17.91 -10.71 -24.73
CA PHE A 393 17.15 -10.17 -23.59
C PHE A 393 15.67 -9.99 -23.92
N TRP A 394 15.38 -9.34 -25.06
CA TRP A 394 14.00 -9.03 -25.46
C TRP A 394 13.20 -10.29 -25.82
N THR A 395 13.86 -11.29 -26.41
CA THR A 395 13.22 -12.59 -26.68
C THR A 395 12.90 -13.35 -25.39
N VAL A 396 13.81 -13.35 -24.41
CA VAL A 396 13.55 -13.90 -23.07
C VAL A 396 12.40 -13.16 -22.37
N LEU A 397 12.41 -11.82 -22.39
CA LEU A 397 11.36 -11.01 -21.77
C LEU A 397 9.98 -11.28 -22.41
N LEU A 398 9.91 -11.30 -23.75
CA LEU A 398 8.67 -11.54 -24.48
C LEU A 398 8.14 -12.95 -24.25
N SER A 399 9.01 -13.97 -24.32
CA SER A 399 8.61 -15.36 -24.04
C SER A 399 8.14 -15.53 -22.60
N GLY A 400 8.82 -14.92 -21.62
CA GLY A 400 8.38 -14.86 -20.24
C GLY A 400 7.00 -14.22 -20.09
N PHE A 401 6.77 -13.06 -20.71
CA PHE A 401 5.46 -12.40 -20.68
C PHE A 401 4.33 -13.28 -21.25
N ILE A 402 4.57 -13.94 -22.39
CA ILE A 402 3.60 -14.86 -23.00
C ILE A 402 3.31 -16.04 -22.07
N LEU A 403 4.35 -16.68 -21.54
CA LEU A 403 4.21 -17.82 -20.63
C LEU A 403 3.43 -17.46 -19.36
N GLN A 404 3.73 -16.30 -18.76
CA GLN A 404 3.00 -15.79 -17.59
C GLN A 404 1.53 -15.52 -17.90
N THR A 405 1.26 -14.92 -19.07
CA THR A 405 -0.11 -14.66 -19.53
C THR A 405 -0.88 -15.97 -19.72
N VAL A 406 -0.26 -16.99 -20.32
CA VAL A 406 -0.85 -18.32 -20.51
C VAL A 406 -1.11 -19.01 -19.16
N LEU A 407 -0.18 -18.91 -18.21
CA LEU A 407 -0.37 -19.46 -16.86
C LEU A 407 -1.56 -18.80 -16.15
N GLY A 408 -1.62 -17.47 -16.16
CA GLY A 408 -2.74 -16.72 -15.59
C GLY A 408 -4.08 -17.09 -16.24
N TRP A 409 -4.11 -17.16 -17.57
CA TRP A 409 -5.30 -17.62 -18.31
C TRP A 409 -5.68 -19.07 -17.96
N GLY A 410 -4.69 -19.96 -17.79
CA GLY A 410 -4.88 -21.34 -17.36
C GLY A 410 -5.54 -21.43 -15.99
N PHE A 411 -5.08 -20.64 -15.01
CA PHE A 411 -5.74 -20.57 -13.71
C PHE A 411 -7.20 -20.07 -13.83
N LEU A 412 -7.44 -19.00 -14.59
CA LEU A 412 -8.79 -18.47 -14.79
C LEU A 412 -9.74 -19.47 -15.45
N LYS A 413 -9.25 -20.32 -16.36
CA LYS A 413 -10.06 -21.32 -17.07
C LYS A 413 -10.26 -22.61 -16.30
N LEU A 414 -9.24 -23.10 -15.59
CA LEU A 414 -9.29 -24.38 -14.88
C LEU A 414 -9.89 -24.23 -13.48
N ASN A 415 -9.55 -23.16 -12.76
CA ASN A 415 -10.06 -22.89 -11.43
C ASN A 415 -9.88 -21.40 -11.09
N SER A 416 -10.85 -20.58 -11.48
CA SER A 416 -10.84 -19.12 -11.21
C SER A 416 -10.77 -18.78 -9.72
N PHE A 417 -11.20 -19.67 -8.83
CA PHE A 417 -11.22 -19.46 -7.38
C PHE A 417 -9.94 -19.91 -6.65
N ILE A 418 -8.96 -20.45 -7.36
CA ILE A 418 -7.70 -20.91 -6.74
C ILE A 418 -6.92 -19.77 -6.07
N VAL A 419 -7.04 -18.54 -6.60
CA VAL A 419 -6.39 -17.36 -6.02
C VAL A 419 -6.89 -17.06 -4.60
N TYR A 420 -8.15 -17.37 -4.29
CA TYR A 420 -8.73 -17.17 -2.97
C TYR A 420 -8.43 -18.33 -2.02
N SER A 421 -8.47 -19.57 -2.53
CA SER A 421 -8.32 -20.77 -1.69
C SER A 421 -6.86 -21.16 -1.45
N ARG A 422 -5.97 -20.93 -2.43
CA ARG A 422 -4.56 -21.34 -2.42
C ARG A 422 -3.66 -20.25 -3.06
N PRO A 423 -3.64 -19.01 -2.54
CA PRO A 423 -2.89 -17.89 -3.11
C PRO A 423 -1.39 -18.21 -3.27
N PHE A 424 -0.79 -18.91 -2.30
CA PHE A 424 0.62 -19.25 -2.37
C PHE A 424 0.97 -20.21 -3.51
N ILE A 425 0.06 -21.10 -3.92
CA ILE A 425 0.29 -21.97 -5.09
C ILE A 425 0.33 -21.11 -6.36
N VAL A 426 -0.57 -20.13 -6.47
CA VAL A 426 -0.59 -19.20 -7.61
C VAL A 426 0.69 -18.39 -7.65
N VAL A 427 1.09 -17.78 -6.53
CA VAL A 427 2.31 -16.96 -6.43
C VAL A 427 3.56 -17.79 -6.72
N THR A 428 3.71 -18.96 -6.09
CA THR A 428 4.86 -19.85 -6.33
C THR A 428 4.92 -20.30 -7.78
N SER A 429 3.80 -20.63 -8.41
CA SER A 429 3.75 -21.03 -9.83
C SER A 429 4.23 -19.90 -10.76
N HIS A 430 3.79 -18.66 -10.54
CA HIS A 430 4.24 -17.52 -11.34
C HIS A 430 5.73 -17.23 -11.13
N LEU A 431 6.22 -17.30 -9.90
CA LEU A 431 7.64 -17.07 -9.59
C LEU A 431 8.53 -18.17 -10.17
N SER A 432 8.13 -19.44 -10.04
CA SER A 432 8.83 -20.57 -10.66
C SER A 432 8.85 -20.44 -12.19
N LEU A 433 7.73 -20.08 -12.81
CA LEU A 433 7.68 -19.85 -14.25
C LEU A 433 8.54 -18.65 -14.68
N ALA A 434 8.61 -17.59 -13.87
CA ALA A 434 9.49 -16.45 -14.14
C ALA A 434 10.96 -16.90 -14.18
N TYR A 435 11.40 -17.68 -13.19
CA TYR A 435 12.74 -18.27 -13.19
C TYR A 435 13.00 -19.15 -14.42
N LEU A 436 12.09 -20.09 -14.71
CA LEU A 436 12.23 -21.01 -15.84
C LEU A 436 12.24 -20.28 -17.18
N SER A 437 11.43 -19.22 -17.33
CA SER A 437 11.41 -18.41 -18.55
C SER A 437 12.71 -17.67 -18.82
N ILE A 438 13.51 -17.38 -17.78
CA ILE A 438 14.84 -16.77 -17.91
C ILE A 438 15.90 -17.83 -18.20
N VAL A 439 15.85 -18.95 -17.47
CA VAL A 439 16.89 -19.98 -17.47
C VAL A 439 16.81 -20.90 -18.70
N THR A 440 15.62 -21.38 -19.06
CA THR A 440 15.47 -22.38 -20.14
C THR A 440 15.90 -21.86 -21.52
N PRO A 441 15.48 -20.66 -21.98
CA PRO A 441 15.96 -20.12 -23.25
C PRO A 441 17.46 -19.82 -23.22
N SER A 442 17.99 -19.46 -22.04
CA SER A 442 19.41 -19.19 -21.86
C SER A 442 20.26 -20.45 -22.05
N HIS A 443 19.83 -21.60 -21.53
CA HIS A 443 20.51 -22.89 -21.71
C HIS A 443 20.31 -23.49 -23.11
N LEU A 444 19.11 -23.40 -23.67
CA LEU A 444 18.83 -23.92 -25.02
C LEU A 444 19.65 -23.17 -26.07
N SER A 445 19.78 -21.84 -25.91
CA SER A 445 20.65 -21.00 -26.73
C SER A 445 22.13 -21.40 -26.65
N SER A 446 22.63 -21.87 -25.49
CA SER A 446 24.02 -22.34 -25.36
C SER A 446 24.24 -23.75 -25.89
N ALA A 447 23.21 -24.61 -25.89
CA ALA A 447 23.30 -25.98 -26.38
C ALA A 447 23.34 -26.06 -27.91
N VAL A 448 22.71 -25.11 -28.61
CA VAL A 448 22.61 -25.10 -30.07
C VAL A 448 23.82 -24.44 -30.74
N ASN A 449 24.55 -23.54 -30.07
CA ASN A 449 25.71 -22.85 -30.65
C ASN A 449 26.76 -22.48 -29.59
N SER A 450 27.95 -23.08 -29.67
CA SER A 450 29.07 -22.83 -28.74
C SER A 450 29.64 -21.41 -28.81
N GLU A 451 29.64 -20.76 -29.98
CA GLU A 451 30.01 -19.35 -30.13
C GLU A 451 28.93 -18.37 -29.60
N HIS A 452 27.67 -18.82 -29.49
CA HIS A 452 26.55 -18.02 -28.97
C HIS A 452 26.41 -18.11 -27.44
N ALA A 453 27.27 -18.90 -26.78
CA ALA A 453 27.36 -19.04 -25.33
C ALA A 453 28.12 -17.88 -24.65
N ALA A 454 28.34 -16.75 -25.35
CA ALA A 454 28.91 -15.58 -24.71
C ALA A 454 27.93 -15.05 -23.66
N ALA A 455 28.23 -15.33 -22.38
CA ALA A 455 27.50 -14.82 -21.24
C ALA A 455 27.22 -13.32 -21.44
N MET A 456 25.97 -12.89 -21.24
CA MET A 456 25.66 -11.48 -21.28
C MET A 456 26.48 -10.78 -20.20
N ASP A 457 27.28 -9.79 -20.60
CA ASP A 457 28.01 -8.97 -19.65
C ASP A 457 27.01 -8.28 -18.71
N LYS A 458 27.32 -8.26 -17.41
CA LYS A 458 26.46 -7.71 -16.35
C LYS A 458 25.97 -6.31 -16.70
N SER A 459 26.85 -5.46 -17.24
CA SER A 459 26.48 -4.10 -17.67
C SER A 459 25.47 -4.07 -18.81
N SER A 460 25.52 -5.05 -19.72
CA SER A 460 24.58 -5.16 -20.85
C SER A 460 23.20 -5.62 -20.40
N ILE A 461 23.09 -6.47 -19.37
CA ILE A 461 21.81 -6.85 -18.76
C ILE A 461 21.19 -5.64 -18.08
N PHE A 462 21.95 -4.96 -17.21
CA PHE A 462 21.46 -3.78 -16.50
C PHE A 462 21.08 -2.64 -17.44
N LEU A 463 21.81 -2.44 -18.55
CA LEU A 463 21.46 -1.43 -19.55
C LEU A 463 20.11 -1.71 -20.20
N GLN A 464 19.89 -2.95 -20.62
CA GLN A 464 18.63 -3.34 -21.29
C GLN A 464 17.46 -3.33 -20.32
N LEU A 465 17.67 -3.79 -19.09
CA LEU A 465 16.69 -3.69 -18.03
C LEU A 465 16.38 -2.24 -17.68
N TYR A 466 17.39 -1.37 -17.62
CA TYR A 466 17.21 0.07 -17.42
C TYR A 466 16.39 0.72 -18.54
N ILE A 467 16.67 0.39 -19.81
CA ILE A 467 15.88 0.91 -20.95
C ILE A 467 14.42 0.47 -20.82
N PHE A 468 14.18 -0.81 -20.48
CA PHE A 468 12.83 -1.33 -20.27
C PHE A 468 12.11 -0.62 -19.12
N THR A 469 12.73 -0.53 -17.94
CA THR A 469 12.13 0.15 -16.79
C THR A 469 12.00 1.65 -16.99
N TRP A 470 12.86 2.28 -17.79
CA TRP A 470 12.76 3.70 -18.14
C TRP A 470 11.52 3.95 -19.00
N LEU A 471 11.21 3.08 -19.97
CA LEU A 471 9.97 3.15 -20.74
C LEU A 471 8.74 2.99 -19.84
N LEU A 472 8.76 2.03 -18.92
CA LEU A 472 7.67 1.84 -17.95
C LEU A 472 7.54 3.04 -17.02
N HIS A 473 8.65 3.61 -16.54
CA HIS A 473 8.64 4.80 -15.71
C HIS A 473 8.14 6.04 -16.48
N ALA A 474 8.46 6.17 -17.77
CA ALA A 474 7.91 7.22 -18.63
C ALA A 474 6.39 7.08 -18.79
N LEU A 475 5.89 5.86 -19.03
CA LEU A 475 4.46 5.56 -19.07
C LEU A 475 3.78 5.82 -17.72
N GLY A 476 4.40 5.40 -16.62
CA GLY A 476 3.94 5.64 -15.26
C GLY A 476 3.86 7.14 -14.96
N THR A 477 4.88 7.91 -15.32
CA THR A 477 4.92 9.38 -15.15
C THR A 477 3.87 10.07 -16.01
N TYR A 478 3.61 9.58 -17.22
CA TYR A 478 2.48 10.03 -18.02
C TYR A 478 1.15 9.73 -17.32
N GLY A 479 0.97 8.52 -16.78
CA GLY A 479 -0.18 8.15 -15.96
C GLY A 479 -0.37 9.03 -14.74
N LEU A 480 0.70 9.30 -13.98
CA LEU A 480 0.69 10.22 -12.84
C LEU A 480 0.23 11.64 -13.23
N LYS A 481 0.64 12.13 -14.41
CA LYS A 481 0.31 13.48 -14.87
C LYS A 481 -1.08 13.60 -15.50
N LYS A 482 -1.48 12.62 -16.31
CA LYS A 482 -2.71 12.67 -17.12
C LYS A 482 -3.87 11.95 -16.49
N LEU A 483 -3.58 10.92 -15.71
CA LEU A 483 -4.54 10.06 -15.06
C LEU A 483 -4.45 10.17 -13.52
N GLU A 484 -3.62 11.07 -12.99
CA GLU A 484 -3.50 11.28 -11.54
C GLU A 484 -3.25 9.98 -10.74
N LEU A 485 -2.60 9.00 -11.36
CA LEU A 485 -2.36 7.69 -10.76
C LEU A 485 -1.15 7.76 -9.84
N GLY A 486 -1.38 7.70 -8.53
CA GLY A 486 -0.30 7.69 -7.53
C GLY A 486 0.40 6.33 -7.44
N GLY A 487 -0.32 5.24 -7.72
CA GLY A 487 0.11 3.85 -7.59
C GLY A 487 1.22 3.42 -8.53
N VAL A 488 1.69 4.29 -9.42
CA VAL A 488 2.83 4.05 -10.32
C VAL A 488 4.19 4.21 -9.64
N TYR A 489 4.23 4.54 -8.34
CA TYR A 489 5.47 4.81 -7.59
C TYR A 489 6.48 3.65 -7.63
N PHE A 490 6.00 2.39 -7.70
CA PHE A 490 6.86 1.22 -7.78
C PHE A 490 7.65 1.16 -9.10
N LEU A 491 7.12 1.76 -10.19
CA LEU A 491 7.83 1.86 -11.47
C LEU A 491 9.01 2.84 -11.37
N THR A 492 8.82 3.95 -10.66
CA THR A 492 9.90 4.90 -10.34
C THR A 492 11.00 4.21 -9.54
N ALA A 493 10.64 3.51 -8.47
CA ALA A 493 11.60 2.79 -7.63
C ALA A 493 12.35 1.72 -8.44
N TRP A 494 11.63 0.93 -9.24
CA TRP A 494 12.23 -0.10 -10.09
C TRP A 494 13.23 0.50 -11.09
N ASN A 495 12.86 1.59 -11.76
CA ASN A 495 13.77 2.29 -12.67
C ASN A 495 15.02 2.83 -11.95
N PHE A 496 14.84 3.47 -10.80
CA PHE A 496 15.93 4.00 -9.98
C PHE A 496 16.94 2.90 -9.56
N PHE A 497 16.46 1.74 -9.08
CA PHE A 497 17.37 0.66 -8.69
C PHE A 497 18.06 -0.01 -9.89
N THR A 498 17.39 -0.11 -11.05
CA THR A 498 18.04 -0.59 -12.27
C THR A 498 19.10 0.37 -12.81
N PHE A 499 18.87 1.68 -12.67
CA PHE A 499 19.85 2.72 -12.93
C PHE A 499 21.08 2.55 -12.03
N LEU A 500 20.90 2.44 -10.72
CA LEU A 500 22.01 2.22 -9.77
C LEU A 500 22.77 0.94 -10.08
N GLY A 501 22.06 -0.15 -10.41
CA GLY A 501 22.66 -1.41 -10.85
C GLY A 501 23.54 -1.24 -12.10
N TYR A 502 23.10 -0.45 -13.08
CA TYR A 502 23.90 -0.13 -14.26
C TYR A 502 25.15 0.69 -13.93
N VAL A 503 25.02 1.70 -13.06
CA VAL A 503 26.15 2.53 -12.61
C VAL A 503 27.21 1.65 -11.96
N LEU A 504 26.83 0.81 -11.01
CA LEU A 504 27.74 -0.09 -10.31
C LEU A 504 28.43 -1.08 -11.26
N ALA A 505 27.66 -1.70 -12.18
CA ALA A 505 28.21 -2.62 -13.17
C ALA A 505 29.19 -1.93 -14.14
N SER A 506 28.92 -0.68 -14.52
CA SER A 506 29.77 0.09 -15.41
C SER A 506 31.06 0.54 -14.74
N LEU A 507 30.99 0.98 -13.47
CA LEU A 507 32.17 1.34 -12.68
C LEU A 507 33.09 0.13 -12.45
N GLU A 508 32.52 -1.04 -12.13
CA GLU A 508 33.25 -2.29 -12.00
C GLU A 508 34.04 -2.63 -13.28
N ASN A 509 33.38 -2.53 -14.44
CA ASN A 509 34.02 -2.75 -15.73
C ASN A 509 35.15 -1.76 -16.04
N ILE A 510 34.97 -0.46 -15.73
CA ILE A 510 35.99 0.57 -15.94
C ILE A 510 37.21 0.33 -15.06
N LEU A 511 37.00 -0.03 -13.79
CA LEU A 511 38.08 -0.31 -12.84
C LEU A 511 38.88 -1.55 -13.23
N GLN A 512 38.20 -2.62 -13.66
CA GLN A 512 38.86 -3.84 -14.16
C GLN A 512 39.66 -3.56 -15.44
N GLY A 513 39.09 -2.81 -16.40
CA GLY A 513 39.78 -2.43 -17.64
C GLY A 513 41.05 -1.61 -17.44
N ARG A 514 41.11 -0.79 -16.37
CA ARG A 514 42.32 -0.03 -16.00
C ARG A 514 43.41 -0.90 -15.37
N SER A 515 43.04 -1.96 -14.65
CA SER A 515 44.01 -2.88 -14.02
C SER A 515 44.76 -3.78 -15.02
N SER A 516 44.25 -3.89 -16.25
CA SER A 516 44.83 -4.67 -17.35
C SER A 516 45.70 -3.85 -18.33
N LEU A 517 45.99 -2.58 -18.04
CA LEU A 517 46.93 -1.80 -18.85
C LEU A 517 48.35 -2.37 -18.67
N PRO A 518 49.11 -2.63 -19.76
CA PRO A 518 50.47 -3.17 -19.65
C PRO A 518 51.35 -2.20 -18.87
N ASN A 519 52.10 -2.71 -17.88
CA ASN A 519 53.23 -1.99 -17.30
C ASN A 519 54.11 -1.46 -18.44
N LEU A 520 54.32 -0.14 -18.49
CA LEU A 520 55.28 0.50 -19.39
C LEU A 520 56.62 -0.24 -19.34
N PRO A 521 57.30 -0.48 -20.48
CA PRO A 521 58.53 -1.25 -20.50
C PRO A 521 59.58 -0.56 -19.64
N ARG A 522 60.11 -1.27 -18.64
CA ARG A 522 61.31 -0.85 -17.92
C ARG A 522 62.42 -0.66 -18.95
N ARG A 523 62.93 0.56 -19.01
CA ARG A 523 64.10 0.99 -19.78
C ARG A 523 65.22 -0.05 -19.59
N SER A 524 65.63 -0.70 -20.67
CA SER A 524 66.73 -1.65 -20.71
C SER A 524 68.00 -1.03 -20.11
N GLN A 525 68.56 -1.66 -19.06
CA GLN A 525 69.94 -1.41 -18.68
C GLN A 525 70.87 -2.01 -19.76
N PRO A 526 71.99 -1.35 -20.09
CA PRO A 526 72.96 -1.90 -21.04
C PRO A 526 73.71 -3.09 -20.40
N PRO A 527 74.19 -4.06 -21.21
CA PRO A 527 74.85 -5.25 -20.69
C PRO A 527 76.21 -4.90 -20.10
N SER A 528 76.51 -5.41 -18.90
CA SER A 528 77.83 -5.39 -18.31
C SER A 528 78.73 -6.43 -18.97
N GLU A 529 79.87 -5.99 -19.50
CA GLU A 529 81.00 -6.85 -19.84
C GLU A 529 81.52 -7.55 -18.57
N SER A 530 81.39 -8.87 -18.49
CA SER A 530 82.37 -9.78 -17.86
C SER A 530 81.83 -11.21 -17.84
N SER A 531 82.40 -12.05 -18.69
CA SER A 531 82.68 -13.48 -18.45
C SER A 531 83.04 -14.14 -19.78
N ARG A 532 84.31 -14.02 -20.15
CA ARG A 532 84.92 -14.79 -21.23
C ARG A 532 86.25 -15.32 -20.73
N VAL A 533 86.19 -16.31 -19.84
CA VAL A 533 87.34 -17.12 -19.43
C VAL A 533 86.82 -18.54 -19.15
N GLU A 534 87.44 -19.49 -19.85
CA GLU A 534 87.56 -20.93 -19.53
C GLU A 534 86.31 -21.82 -19.60
N ASP A 535 86.22 -22.61 -20.67
CA ASP A 535 86.43 -24.06 -20.56
C ASP A 535 86.47 -24.70 -21.96
N ASN A 536 87.66 -25.17 -22.35
CA ASN A 536 87.86 -26.11 -23.47
C ASN A 536 89.22 -26.80 -23.34
N ALA A 537 89.23 -27.95 -22.65
CA ALA A 537 90.16 -29.08 -22.80
C ALA A 537 89.69 -30.16 -21.78
N ALA A 538 89.51 -31.44 -22.06
CA ALA A 538 90.00 -32.28 -23.14
C ALA A 538 89.20 -33.62 -23.20
N LEU A 539 89.21 -34.25 -24.38
CA LEU A 539 89.16 -35.70 -24.57
C LEU A 539 89.99 -36.05 -25.83
N THR A 540 91.06 -36.84 -25.61
CA THR A 540 91.78 -37.81 -26.51
C THR A 540 92.35 -37.28 -27.84
N ASP A 541 93.62 -37.40 -28.20
CA ASP A 541 94.68 -38.44 -27.99
C ASP A 541 96.08 -37.80 -27.96
#